data_AF-A0A969LBI7-F1
#
_entry.id   AF-A0A969LBI7-F1
#
_cell.length_a   1.000
_cell.length_b   1.000
_cell.length_c   1.000
_cell.angle_alpha   90.00
_cell.angle_beta   90.00
_cell.angle_gamma   90.00
#
_symmetry.space_group_name_H-M   'P 1'
#
loop_
_entity.id
_entity.type
_entity.pdbx_description
1 polymer ?
#
loop_
_entity_poly.entity_id
_entity_poly.type
_entity_poly.pdbx_seq_one_letter_code
_entity_poly.pdbx_strand_id
1 'polypeptide(L)'
;MANDYSFTHLEPRVLNRLLNFLNQVRSVADIKRLNPAATGSDYWIGDTVAQRLLEYRSQLESQRFEDPSQLGAIPGLGQDKLDELIQMISQPADAAFADAMRQQVLHANFELWFYPVQFNSEEQFLTTAQNPSLFTELIAQEVTRISLEKSGNELISYLVGDLVKRSYLEIIGHDSAAPYAFALWFYKFDADNWFSFNQVLEQTDRYLSGFGYESDRRELRFFKGFSSRGVLASAVSVEDLPVVVNYEEMSITLWIGQLND
;
A
#
# COMPACT_ATOMS: atom_id res chain seq x y z
N MET A 1 -7.73 -29.11 -22.19
CA MET A 1 -6.84 -29.61 -21.12
C MET A 1 -6.71 -28.48 -20.13
N ALA A 2 -7.04 -28.68 -18.86
CA ALA A 2 -6.78 -27.68 -17.83
C ALA A 2 -5.26 -27.54 -17.68
N ASN A 3 -4.78 -26.32 -17.54
CA ASN A 3 -3.38 -26.08 -17.21
C ASN A 3 -3.17 -26.45 -15.74
N ASP A 4 -2.18 -27.29 -15.46
CA ASP A 4 -1.78 -27.63 -14.10
C ASP A 4 -0.82 -26.56 -13.60
N TYR A 5 -1.29 -25.67 -12.73
CA TYR A 5 -0.49 -24.58 -12.19
C TYR A 5 0.06 -24.94 -10.82
N SER A 6 1.35 -24.68 -10.62
CA SER A 6 2.02 -24.95 -9.36
C SER A 6 2.03 -23.71 -8.48
N PHE A 7 1.01 -23.55 -7.64
CA PHE A 7 0.95 -22.47 -6.63
C PHE A 7 1.65 -22.83 -5.32
N THR A 8 2.23 -24.03 -5.21
CA THR A 8 2.81 -24.61 -3.99
C THR A 8 3.99 -23.84 -3.40
N HIS A 9 4.61 -22.95 -4.17
CA HIS A 9 5.74 -22.12 -3.75
C HIS A 9 5.34 -20.70 -3.33
N LEU A 10 4.07 -20.33 -3.50
CA LEU A 10 3.59 -18.99 -3.16
C LEU A 10 3.11 -18.94 -1.71
N GLU A 11 3.43 -17.85 -1.04
CA GLU A 11 2.89 -17.60 0.29
C GLU A 11 1.36 -17.45 0.22
N PRO A 12 0.60 -18.00 1.18
CA PRO A 12 -0.87 -17.93 1.17
C PRO A 12 -1.44 -16.52 1.00
N ARG A 13 -0.73 -15.50 1.52
CA ARG A 13 -1.11 -14.10 1.37
C ARG A 13 -1.09 -13.61 -0.08
N VAL A 14 -0.11 -14.04 -0.88
CA VAL A 14 0.00 -13.64 -2.29
C VAL A 14 -1.13 -14.26 -3.10
N LEU A 15 -1.50 -15.50 -2.78
CA LEU A 15 -2.66 -16.17 -3.36
C LEU A 15 -3.97 -15.46 -3.01
N ASN A 16 -4.16 -15.07 -1.74
CA ASN A 16 -5.35 -14.33 -1.33
C ASN A 16 -5.44 -12.98 -2.05
N ARG A 17 -4.35 -12.23 -2.17
CA ARG A 17 -4.32 -10.98 -2.93
C ARG A 17 -4.65 -11.18 -4.40
N LEU A 18 -4.11 -12.24 -5.02
CA LEU A 18 -4.41 -12.60 -6.40
C LEU A 18 -5.91 -12.84 -6.59
N LEU A 19 -6.52 -13.65 -5.73
CA LEU A 19 -7.96 -13.93 -5.80
C LEU A 19 -8.79 -12.67 -5.51
N ASN A 20 -8.43 -11.89 -4.50
CA ASN A 20 -9.10 -10.64 -4.15
C ASN A 20 -9.09 -9.67 -5.34
N PHE A 21 -7.93 -9.43 -5.93
CA PHE A 21 -7.78 -8.61 -7.13
C PHE A 21 -8.67 -9.11 -8.26
N LEU A 22 -8.56 -10.40 -8.60
CA LEU A 22 -9.33 -11.02 -9.68
C LEU A 22 -10.84 -11.03 -9.42
N ASN A 23 -11.29 -10.94 -8.16
CA ASN A 23 -12.69 -10.85 -7.79
C ASN A 23 -13.23 -9.40 -7.79
N GLN A 24 -12.35 -8.40 -7.64
CA GLN A 24 -12.75 -6.99 -7.67
C GLN A 24 -12.81 -6.40 -9.07
N VAL A 25 -11.95 -6.84 -10.00
CA VAL A 25 -11.89 -6.29 -11.36
C VAL A 25 -13.26 -6.41 -12.04
N ARG A 26 -13.77 -5.32 -12.61
CA ARG A 26 -15.11 -5.28 -13.24
C ARG A 26 -15.03 -5.22 -14.76
N SER A 27 -13.88 -4.85 -15.28
CA SER A 27 -13.65 -4.65 -16.71
C SER A 27 -12.28 -5.13 -17.14
N VAL A 28 -12.15 -5.36 -18.44
CA VAL A 28 -10.85 -5.62 -19.10
C VAL A 28 -9.86 -4.49 -18.83
N ALA A 29 -10.36 -3.25 -18.76
CA ALA A 29 -9.54 -2.09 -18.47
C ALA A 29 -8.92 -2.15 -17.07
N ASP A 30 -9.63 -2.68 -16.07
CA ASP A 30 -9.09 -2.80 -14.70
C ASP A 30 -7.92 -3.78 -14.64
N ILE A 31 -8.01 -4.90 -15.37
CA ILE A 31 -6.91 -5.85 -15.51
C ILE A 31 -5.74 -5.20 -16.24
N LYS A 32 -6.00 -4.45 -17.32
CA LYS A 32 -4.94 -3.79 -18.10
C LYS A 32 -4.31 -2.57 -17.44
N ARG A 33 -4.94 -1.97 -16.44
CA ARG A 33 -4.33 -0.88 -15.67
C ARG A 33 -3.12 -1.34 -14.87
N LEU A 34 -3.03 -2.64 -14.59
CA LEU A 34 -1.81 -3.23 -14.04
C LEU A 34 -0.70 -3.38 -15.10
N ASN A 35 -0.95 -3.19 -16.39
CA ASN A 35 0.07 -3.44 -17.41
C ASN A 35 1.35 -2.63 -17.11
N PRO A 36 2.49 -3.29 -16.87
CA PRO A 36 3.76 -2.61 -16.68
C PRO A 36 4.18 -2.02 -18.03
N ALA A 37 3.78 -0.79 -18.30
CA ALA A 37 4.19 -0.06 -19.51
C ALA A 37 5.72 0.02 -19.67
N ALA A 38 6.49 -0.35 -18.64
CA ALA A 38 7.94 -0.30 -18.59
C ALA A 38 8.67 -1.61 -19.01
N THR A 39 8.03 -2.80 -19.04
CA THR A 39 8.79 -4.06 -19.24
C THR A 39 8.76 -4.63 -20.65
N GLY A 40 7.95 -4.08 -21.57
CA GLY A 40 7.94 -4.54 -22.97
C GLY A 40 7.61 -6.03 -23.12
N SER A 41 6.91 -6.62 -22.15
CA SER A 41 6.57 -8.04 -22.17
C SER A 41 5.43 -8.31 -23.15
N ASP A 42 5.71 -9.12 -24.18
CA ASP A 42 4.70 -9.70 -25.08
C ASP A 42 3.78 -10.72 -24.37
N TYR A 43 4.04 -11.02 -23.10
CA TYR A 43 3.34 -12.06 -22.33
C TYR A 43 2.20 -11.52 -21.46
N TRP A 44 1.95 -10.21 -21.42
CA TRP A 44 0.88 -9.65 -20.59
C TRP A 44 -0.53 -10.16 -20.96
N ILE A 45 -1.45 -10.14 -19.99
CA ILE A 45 -2.87 -10.49 -20.18
C ILE A 45 -3.52 -9.51 -21.16
N GLY A 46 -3.65 -9.94 -22.41
CA GLY A 46 -4.38 -9.21 -23.46
C GLY A 46 -5.90 -9.22 -23.28
N ASP A 47 -6.59 -8.38 -24.06
CA ASP A 47 -8.04 -8.15 -23.94
C ASP A 47 -8.86 -9.45 -23.96
N THR A 48 -8.49 -10.38 -24.85
CA THR A 48 -9.18 -11.67 -24.99
C THR A 48 -9.07 -12.54 -23.74
N VAL A 49 -7.91 -12.58 -23.09
CA VAL A 49 -7.70 -13.41 -21.89
C VAL A 49 -8.36 -12.73 -20.68
N ALA A 50 -8.25 -11.41 -20.57
CA ALA A 50 -8.94 -10.61 -19.54
C ALA A 50 -10.46 -10.80 -19.61
N GLN A 51 -11.04 -10.77 -20.82
CA GLN A 51 -12.47 -11.00 -21.00
C GLN A 51 -12.87 -12.42 -20.60
N ARG A 52 -12.11 -13.44 -21.02
CA ARG A 52 -12.36 -14.84 -20.62
C ARG A 52 -12.28 -15.04 -19.12
N LEU A 53 -11.40 -14.31 -18.44
CA LEU A 53 -11.30 -14.36 -16.98
C LEU A 53 -12.59 -13.85 -16.32
N LEU A 54 -13.10 -12.71 -16.77
CA LEU A 54 -14.36 -12.14 -16.26
C LEU A 54 -15.55 -13.05 -16.57
N GLU A 55 -15.61 -13.60 -17.79
CA GLU A 55 -16.64 -14.55 -18.21
C GLU A 55 -16.61 -15.83 -17.38
N TYR A 56 -15.43 -16.43 -17.19
CA TYR A 56 -15.28 -17.64 -16.38
C TYR A 56 -15.67 -17.39 -14.92
N ARG A 57 -15.24 -16.26 -14.34
CA ARG A 57 -15.66 -15.86 -12.99
C ARG A 57 -17.17 -15.78 -12.86
N SER A 58 -17.86 -15.21 -13.86
CA SER A 58 -19.32 -15.08 -13.85
C SER A 58 -20.07 -16.41 -13.97
N GLN A 59 -19.40 -17.47 -14.45
CA GLN A 59 -19.96 -18.81 -14.59
C GLN A 59 -19.77 -19.68 -13.34
N LEU A 60 -18.93 -19.24 -12.38
CA LEU A 60 -18.79 -19.92 -11.09
C LEU A 60 -20.06 -19.74 -10.26
N GLU A 61 -20.42 -20.75 -9.46
CA GLU A 61 -21.63 -20.73 -8.63
C GLU A 61 -21.66 -19.53 -7.67
N SER A 62 -20.52 -19.24 -7.03
CA SER A 62 -20.34 -18.07 -6.17
C SER A 62 -20.03 -16.79 -6.94
N GLN A 63 -19.90 -16.86 -8.27
CA GLN A 63 -19.45 -15.78 -9.16
C GLN A 63 -18.11 -15.17 -8.75
N ARG A 64 -17.27 -15.95 -8.07
CA ARG A 64 -15.98 -15.56 -7.50
C ARG A 64 -15.00 -16.71 -7.59
N PHE A 65 -13.72 -16.37 -7.71
CA PHE A 65 -12.64 -17.34 -7.53
C PHE A 65 -12.44 -17.59 -6.03
N GLU A 66 -12.51 -18.85 -5.62
CA GLU A 66 -12.29 -19.31 -4.25
C GLU A 66 -10.98 -20.09 -4.13
N ASP A 67 -10.52 -20.68 -5.24
CA ASP A 67 -9.32 -21.50 -5.28
C ASP A 67 -8.46 -21.11 -6.50
N PRO A 68 -7.14 -20.87 -6.33
CA PRO A 68 -6.24 -20.53 -7.44
C PRO A 68 -6.24 -21.56 -8.58
N SER A 69 -6.50 -22.84 -8.30
CA SER A 69 -6.61 -23.89 -9.31
C SER A 69 -7.72 -23.63 -10.32
N GLN A 70 -8.76 -22.85 -9.96
CA GLN A 70 -9.83 -22.45 -10.87
C GLN A 70 -9.32 -21.59 -12.05
N LEU A 71 -8.17 -20.92 -11.88
CA LEU A 71 -7.53 -20.16 -12.95
C LEU A 71 -6.99 -21.09 -14.06
N GLY A 72 -6.69 -22.35 -13.74
CA GLY A 72 -6.23 -23.41 -14.67
C GLY A 72 -7.19 -23.72 -15.80
N ALA A 73 -8.47 -23.41 -15.61
CA ALA A 73 -9.51 -23.65 -16.58
C ALA A 73 -9.65 -22.54 -17.63
N ILE A 74 -9.02 -21.37 -17.44
CA ILE A 74 -9.19 -20.20 -18.31
C ILE A 74 -8.31 -20.34 -19.57
N PRO A 75 -8.89 -20.48 -20.78
CA PRO A 75 -8.10 -20.70 -21.98
C PRO A 75 -7.25 -19.49 -22.36
N GLY A 76 -5.93 -19.69 -22.50
CA GLY A 76 -4.98 -18.66 -22.92
C GLY A 76 -4.40 -17.83 -21.77
N LEU A 77 -4.87 -18.05 -20.54
CA LEU A 77 -4.09 -17.78 -19.34
C LEU A 77 -3.04 -18.89 -19.25
N GLY A 78 -1.77 -18.54 -19.17
CA GLY A 78 -0.64 -19.47 -19.04
C GLY A 78 0.11 -19.19 -17.73
N GLN A 79 1.05 -20.07 -17.37
CA GLN A 79 1.85 -19.88 -16.16
C GLN A 79 2.68 -18.58 -16.25
N ASP A 80 3.19 -18.24 -17.43
CA ASP A 80 3.88 -16.98 -17.72
C ASP A 80 3.06 -15.73 -17.35
N LYS A 81 1.81 -15.66 -17.82
CA LYS A 81 0.87 -14.58 -17.49
C LYS A 81 0.52 -14.53 -16.01
N LEU A 82 0.38 -15.69 -15.39
CA LEU A 82 0.13 -15.78 -13.96
C LEU A 82 1.34 -15.34 -13.16
N ASP A 83 2.55 -15.73 -13.54
CA ASP A 83 3.79 -15.34 -12.87
C ASP A 83 3.99 -13.82 -12.94
N GLU A 84 3.70 -13.18 -14.07
CA GLU A 84 3.70 -11.72 -14.18
C GLU A 84 2.65 -11.06 -13.28
N LEU A 85 1.41 -11.58 -13.29
CA LEU A 85 0.35 -11.09 -12.44
C LEU A 85 0.68 -11.27 -10.96
N ILE A 86 1.26 -12.41 -10.60
CA ILE A 86 1.75 -12.72 -9.25
C ILE A 86 2.87 -11.77 -8.89
N GLN A 87 3.87 -11.54 -9.75
CA GLN A 87 4.98 -10.63 -9.49
C GLN A 87 4.47 -9.22 -9.19
N MET A 88 3.47 -8.77 -9.93
CA MET A 88 2.81 -7.49 -9.70
C MET A 88 2.06 -7.41 -8.37
N ILE A 89 1.25 -8.43 -8.09
CA ILE A 89 0.45 -8.50 -6.85
C ILE A 89 1.32 -8.79 -5.62
N SER A 90 2.52 -9.35 -5.85
CA SER A 90 3.53 -9.58 -4.82
C SER A 90 4.24 -8.30 -4.41
N GLN A 91 4.13 -7.21 -5.20
CA GLN A 91 4.63 -5.93 -4.74
C GLN A 91 3.81 -5.48 -3.52
N PRO A 92 4.45 -5.13 -2.39
CA PRO A 92 3.73 -4.59 -1.24
C PRO A 92 2.93 -3.34 -1.64
N ALA A 93 1.71 -3.20 -1.12
CA ALA A 93 0.80 -2.11 -1.48
C ALA A 93 1.45 -0.74 -1.26
N ASP A 94 2.27 -0.61 -0.23
CA ASP A 94 3.00 0.62 0.08
C ASP A 94 4.04 0.96 -1.00
N ALA A 95 4.77 -0.05 -1.47
CA ALA A 95 5.75 0.14 -2.53
C ALA A 95 5.06 0.52 -3.86
N ALA A 96 3.97 -0.16 -4.20
CA ALA A 96 3.17 0.15 -5.39
C ALA A 96 2.59 1.57 -5.33
N PHE A 97 2.07 2.00 -4.18
CA PHE A 97 1.58 3.35 -3.98
C PHE A 97 2.71 4.39 -4.10
N ALA A 98 3.86 4.16 -3.47
CA ALA A 98 5.01 5.06 -3.58
C ALA A 98 5.50 5.22 -5.03
N ASP A 99 5.55 4.12 -5.79
CA ASP A 99 5.95 4.14 -7.20
C ASP A 99 4.92 4.87 -8.07
N ALA A 100 3.62 4.62 -7.86
CA ALA A 100 2.55 5.33 -8.57
C ALA A 100 2.60 6.84 -8.28
N MET A 101 2.81 7.24 -7.02
CA MET A 101 2.99 8.63 -6.64
C MET A 101 4.19 9.26 -7.36
N ARG A 102 5.37 8.62 -7.35
CA ARG A 102 6.57 9.14 -8.03
C ARG A 102 6.43 9.24 -9.55
N GLN A 103 5.70 8.32 -10.17
CA GLN A 103 5.56 8.28 -11.63
C GLN A 103 4.49 9.23 -12.15
N GLN A 104 3.41 9.43 -11.40
CA GLN A 104 2.20 10.09 -11.91
C GLN A 104 1.88 11.42 -11.24
N VAL A 105 2.44 11.69 -10.06
CA VAL A 105 2.01 12.81 -9.20
C VAL A 105 3.17 13.68 -8.75
N LEU A 106 4.20 13.08 -8.17
CA LEU A 106 5.29 13.81 -7.51
C LEU A 106 6.33 14.29 -8.52
N HIS A 107 6.77 15.53 -8.35
CA HIS A 107 7.88 16.10 -9.10
C HIS A 107 9.23 15.60 -8.58
N ALA A 108 10.29 15.76 -9.38
CA ALA A 108 11.63 15.24 -9.09
C ALA A 108 12.26 15.79 -7.80
N ASN A 109 11.79 16.94 -7.31
CA ASN A 109 12.24 17.56 -6.07
C ASN A 109 11.41 17.18 -4.85
N PHE A 110 10.39 16.34 -5.00
CA PHE A 110 9.67 15.75 -3.88
C PHE A 110 10.20 14.35 -3.60
N GLU A 111 10.54 14.08 -2.33
CA GLU A 111 10.91 12.75 -1.87
C GLU A 111 9.82 12.19 -0.96
N LEU A 112 9.35 11.00 -1.31
CA LEU A 112 8.43 10.21 -0.50
C LEU A 112 9.14 8.93 -0.06
N TRP A 113 9.28 8.75 1.24
CA TRP A 113 9.79 7.52 1.86
C TRP A 113 8.70 6.83 2.64
N PHE A 114 8.83 5.52 2.72
CA PHE A 114 7.98 4.66 3.52
C PHE A 114 8.84 3.66 4.27
N TYR A 115 8.45 3.35 5.50
CA TYR A 115 9.16 2.43 6.38
C TYR A 115 8.17 1.38 6.90
N PRO A 116 8.05 0.23 6.22
CA PRO A 116 7.12 -0.82 6.61
C PRO A 116 7.72 -1.68 7.73
N VAL A 117 6.91 -1.95 8.76
CA VAL A 117 7.18 -2.97 9.78
C VAL A 117 6.32 -4.18 9.47
N GLN A 118 6.96 -5.28 9.07
CA GLN A 118 6.29 -6.53 8.75
C GLN A 118 6.15 -7.41 9.99
N PHE A 119 4.96 -7.98 10.19
CA PHE A 119 4.70 -8.96 11.24
C PHE A 119 4.67 -10.37 10.66
N ASN A 120 5.19 -11.33 11.42
CA ASN A 120 5.20 -12.76 11.06
C ASN A 120 4.04 -13.54 11.71
N SER A 121 3.30 -12.91 12.62
CA SER A 121 2.18 -13.51 13.34
C SER A 121 0.99 -12.56 13.33
N GLU A 122 -0.17 -13.08 12.95
CA GLU A 122 -1.44 -12.35 12.98
C GLU A 122 -1.78 -11.92 14.42
N GLU A 123 -1.54 -12.77 15.41
CA GLU A 123 -1.79 -12.44 16.83
C GLU A 123 -0.94 -11.24 17.27
N GLN A 124 0.35 -11.24 16.92
CA GLN A 124 1.27 -10.14 17.26
C GLN A 124 0.85 -8.85 16.55
N PHE A 125 0.51 -8.95 15.27
CA PHE A 125 0.03 -7.84 14.47
C PHE A 125 -1.23 -7.23 15.07
N LEU A 126 -2.28 -8.03 15.28
CA LEU A 126 -3.57 -7.57 15.81
C LEU A 126 -3.41 -6.99 17.22
N THR A 127 -2.63 -7.64 18.10
CA THR A 127 -2.35 -7.15 19.45
C THR A 127 -1.69 -5.77 19.42
N THR A 128 -0.74 -5.57 18.50
CA THR A 128 -0.02 -4.30 18.37
C THR A 128 -0.91 -3.24 17.72
N ALA A 129 -1.56 -3.56 16.60
CA ALA A 129 -2.40 -2.64 15.84
C ALA A 129 -3.62 -2.16 16.62
N GLN A 130 -4.25 -3.02 17.42
CA GLN A 130 -5.48 -2.70 18.15
C GLN A 130 -5.23 -2.08 19.53
N ASN A 131 -4.01 -2.13 20.05
CA ASN A 131 -3.66 -1.52 21.33
C ASN A 131 -2.92 -0.18 21.10
N PRO A 132 -3.53 0.97 21.39
CA PRO A 132 -2.93 2.28 21.13
C PRO A 132 -1.57 2.48 21.79
N SER A 133 -1.35 1.91 22.98
CA SER A 133 -0.08 2.02 23.70
C SER A 133 1.03 1.22 23.03
N LEU A 134 0.75 -0.04 22.64
CA LEU A 134 1.72 -0.87 21.92
C LEU A 134 2.01 -0.32 20.52
N PHE A 135 0.98 0.16 19.84
CA PHE A 135 1.12 0.84 18.55
C PHE A 135 2.02 2.06 18.66
N THR A 136 1.75 2.95 19.63
CA THR A 136 2.54 4.16 19.85
C THR A 136 3.98 3.83 20.21
N GLU A 137 4.21 2.80 21.03
CA GLU A 137 5.56 2.34 21.38
C GLU A 137 6.32 1.85 20.16
N LEU A 138 5.69 1.06 19.29
CA LEU A 138 6.29 0.60 18.03
C LEU A 138 6.69 1.79 17.15
N ILE A 139 5.79 2.74 16.93
CA ILE A 139 6.07 3.89 16.07
C ILE A 139 7.17 4.77 16.68
N ALA A 140 7.18 4.96 17.99
CA ALA A 140 8.25 5.68 18.66
C ALA A 140 9.62 5.00 18.48
N GLN A 141 9.67 3.67 18.53
CA GLN A 141 10.89 2.89 18.30
C GLN A 141 11.37 3.04 16.84
N GLU A 142 10.48 2.91 15.87
CA GLU A 142 10.84 3.07 14.46
C GLU A 142 11.30 4.48 14.13
N VAL A 143 10.59 5.50 14.62
CA VAL A 143 10.98 6.90 14.44
C VAL A 143 12.35 7.17 15.09
N THR A 144 12.61 6.60 16.28
CA THR A 144 13.92 6.69 16.93
C THR A 144 15.01 6.06 16.07
N ARG A 145 14.77 4.86 15.53
CA ARG A 145 15.71 4.15 14.65
C ARG A 145 16.01 4.96 13.39
N ILE A 146 14.98 5.45 12.70
CA ILE A 146 15.12 6.25 11.48
C ILE A 146 15.87 7.56 11.76
N SER A 147 15.53 8.25 12.86
CA SER A 147 16.21 9.49 13.28
C SER A 147 17.68 9.25 13.59
N LEU A 148 18.03 8.12 14.23
CA LEU A 148 19.42 7.76 14.52
C LEU A 148 20.20 7.47 13.24
N GLU A 149 19.62 6.73 12.30
CA GLU A 149 20.22 6.43 11.00
C GLU A 149 20.49 7.71 10.19
N LYS A 150 19.57 8.69 10.24
CA LYS A 150 19.71 9.95 9.49
C LYS A 150 20.63 10.97 10.15
N SER A 151 20.56 11.13 11.47
CA SER A 151 21.25 12.21 12.19
C SER A 151 22.55 11.77 12.87
N GLY A 152 22.70 10.47 13.17
CA GLY A 152 23.79 9.94 13.98
C GLY A 152 23.78 10.42 15.44
N ASN A 153 22.69 11.04 15.92
CA ASN A 153 22.61 11.67 17.24
C ASN A 153 21.60 10.95 18.14
N GLU A 154 22.10 10.26 19.16
CA GLU A 154 21.29 9.48 20.10
C GLU A 154 20.30 10.34 20.90
N LEU A 155 20.71 11.55 21.32
CA LEU A 155 19.84 12.44 22.10
C LEU A 155 18.67 12.94 21.26
N ILE A 156 18.93 13.37 20.02
CA ILE A 156 17.87 13.78 19.08
C ILE A 156 16.93 12.60 18.83
N SER A 157 17.47 11.42 18.57
CA SER A 157 16.68 10.21 18.31
C SER A 157 15.75 9.86 19.48
N TYR A 158 16.28 9.89 20.70
CA TYR A 158 15.49 9.67 21.92
C TYR A 158 14.36 10.69 22.10
N LEU A 159 14.67 11.98 21.96
CA LEU A 159 13.69 13.06 22.13
C LEU A 159 12.54 12.94 21.13
N VAL A 160 12.84 12.48 19.92
CA VAL A 160 11.86 12.33 18.87
C VAL A 160 10.96 11.12 19.13
N GLY A 161 11.51 10.01 19.61
CA GLY A 161 10.71 8.90 20.11
C GLY A 161 9.75 9.34 21.22
N ASP A 162 10.22 10.16 22.17
CA ASP A 162 9.37 10.73 23.23
C ASP A 162 8.28 11.66 22.67
N LEU A 163 8.58 12.43 21.61
CA LEU A 163 7.60 13.29 20.94
C LEU A 163 6.44 12.47 20.35
N VAL A 164 6.72 11.32 19.72
CA VAL A 164 5.68 10.40 19.22
C VAL A 164 4.79 9.95 20.38
N LYS A 165 5.38 9.56 21.51
CA LYS A 165 4.64 9.08 22.70
C LYS A 165 3.73 10.13 23.32
N ARG A 166 4.02 11.42 23.10
CA ARG A 166 3.20 12.55 23.57
C ARG A 166 2.23 13.09 22.52
N SER A 167 2.37 12.67 21.27
CA SER A 167 1.52 13.13 20.18
C SER A 167 0.12 12.52 20.30
N TYR A 168 -0.89 13.26 19.84
CA TYR A 168 -2.25 12.73 19.78
C TYR A 168 -2.37 11.75 18.61
N LEU A 169 -2.74 10.50 18.89
CA LEU A 169 -3.02 9.50 17.87
C LEU A 169 -4.45 9.67 17.36
N GLU A 170 -4.59 10.23 16.17
CA GLU A 170 -5.84 10.30 15.43
C GLU A 170 -5.99 9.04 14.57
N ILE A 171 -7.10 8.32 14.71
CA ILE A 171 -7.43 7.16 13.88
C ILE A 171 -8.54 7.59 12.93
N ILE A 172 -8.28 7.52 11.62
CA ILE A 172 -9.26 7.84 10.60
C ILE A 172 -9.93 6.53 10.18
N GLY A 173 -11.21 6.41 10.56
CA GLY A 173 -12.02 5.22 10.33
C GLY A 173 -12.28 4.90 8.85
N HIS A 174 -13.05 3.84 8.66
CA HIS A 174 -13.19 3.07 7.41
C HIS A 174 -14.02 3.70 6.28
N ASP A 175 -14.14 5.02 6.29
CA ASP A 175 -14.92 5.75 5.31
C ASP A 175 -14.04 6.33 4.20
N SER A 176 -14.69 6.87 3.17
CA SER A 176 -14.07 7.70 2.13
C SER A 176 -13.16 8.81 2.68
N ALA A 177 -13.19 9.14 3.97
CA ALA A 177 -12.39 10.19 4.59
C ALA A 177 -10.87 9.91 4.61
N ALA A 178 -10.42 8.66 4.75
CA ALA A 178 -9.00 8.35 4.84
C ALA A 178 -8.21 8.74 3.57
N PRO A 179 -8.68 8.43 2.33
CA PRO A 179 -8.12 8.97 1.09
C PRO A 179 -7.97 10.49 1.07
N TYR A 180 -9.01 11.23 1.46
CA TYR A 180 -8.97 12.70 1.49
C TYR A 180 -8.00 13.21 2.55
N ALA A 181 -7.99 12.64 3.75
CA ALA A 181 -7.09 13.05 4.81
C ALA A 181 -5.63 12.83 4.41
N PHE A 182 -5.32 11.71 3.75
CA PHE A 182 -3.97 11.46 3.26
C PHE A 182 -3.60 12.42 2.12
N ALA A 183 -4.52 12.67 1.18
CA ALA A 183 -4.29 13.62 0.09
C ALA A 183 -4.09 15.06 0.62
N LEU A 184 -4.84 15.46 1.64
CA LEU A 184 -4.68 16.75 2.32
C LEU A 184 -3.33 16.86 3.01
N TRP A 185 -2.79 15.77 3.57
CA TRP A 185 -1.45 15.76 4.13
C TRP A 185 -0.39 16.06 3.06
N PHE A 186 -0.49 15.50 1.86
CA PHE A 186 0.36 15.89 0.72
C PHE A 186 0.17 17.37 0.34
N TYR A 187 -1.08 17.84 0.26
CA TYR A 187 -1.39 19.22 -0.10
C TYR A 187 -0.78 20.25 0.86
N LYS A 188 -0.58 19.90 2.14
CA LYS A 188 0.05 20.79 3.12
C LYS A 188 1.54 21.05 2.86
N PHE A 189 2.23 20.25 2.04
CA PHE A 189 3.66 20.44 1.78
C PHE A 189 3.93 21.74 1.03
N ASP A 190 3.02 22.11 0.15
CA ASP A 190 3.09 23.38 -0.54
C ASP A 190 1.71 23.79 -1.06
N ALA A 191 1.20 24.90 -0.51
CA ALA A 191 -0.09 25.48 -0.90
C ALA A 191 -0.07 26.04 -2.35
N ASP A 192 1.09 26.05 -3.02
CA ASP A 192 1.30 26.54 -4.38
C ASP A 192 0.92 25.53 -5.49
N ASN A 193 0.27 24.40 -5.15
CA ASN A 193 -0.33 23.44 -6.10
C ASN A 193 0.66 22.76 -7.06
N TRP A 194 1.83 22.33 -6.58
CA TRP A 194 2.81 21.65 -7.42
C TRP A 194 2.26 20.34 -8.00
N PHE A 195 1.32 19.69 -7.34
CA PHE A 195 0.62 18.50 -7.84
C PHE A 195 -0.89 18.66 -7.69
N SER A 196 -1.65 18.04 -8.59
CA SER A 196 -3.11 18.10 -8.55
C SER A 196 -3.64 17.33 -7.34
N PHE A 197 -4.40 18.00 -6.47
CA PHE A 197 -5.10 17.34 -5.37
C PHE A 197 -5.93 16.14 -5.85
N ASN A 198 -6.59 16.26 -7.01
CA ASN A 198 -7.39 15.17 -7.57
C ASN A 198 -6.53 13.96 -7.98
N GLN A 199 -5.32 14.19 -8.50
CA GLN A 199 -4.40 13.09 -8.82
C GLN A 199 -3.87 12.42 -7.56
N VAL A 200 -3.51 13.20 -6.53
CA VAL A 200 -3.12 12.64 -5.22
C VAL A 200 -4.28 11.83 -4.64
N LEU A 201 -5.48 12.39 -4.61
CA LEU A 201 -6.68 11.74 -4.09
C LEU A 201 -6.97 10.44 -4.83
N GLU A 202 -6.83 10.41 -6.15
CA GLU A 202 -7.00 9.19 -6.93
C GLU A 202 -6.01 8.10 -6.52
N GLN A 203 -4.74 8.45 -6.26
CA GLN A 203 -3.76 7.46 -5.80
C GLN A 203 -3.99 7.05 -4.33
N THR A 204 -4.34 7.98 -3.45
CA THR A 204 -4.62 7.65 -2.03
C THR A 204 -5.90 6.84 -1.89
N ASP A 205 -6.92 7.07 -2.73
CA ASP A 205 -8.14 6.28 -2.79
C ASP A 205 -7.85 4.85 -3.26
N ARG A 206 -7.10 4.68 -4.35
CA ARG A 206 -6.67 3.35 -4.80
C ARG A 206 -5.88 2.60 -3.72
N TYR A 207 -5.00 3.31 -3.03
CA TYR A 207 -4.17 2.71 -1.99
C TYR A 207 -4.98 2.35 -0.73
N LEU A 208 -5.81 3.25 -0.22
CA LEU A 208 -6.52 3.04 1.05
C LEU A 208 -7.84 2.30 0.90
N SER A 209 -8.49 2.35 -0.27
CA SER A 209 -9.81 1.75 -0.52
C SER A 209 -9.77 0.53 -1.44
N GLY A 210 -8.60 0.13 -1.94
CA GLY A 210 -8.41 -0.98 -2.88
C GLY A 210 -8.49 -2.40 -2.28
N PHE A 211 -9.27 -2.64 -1.21
CA PHE A 211 -9.34 -3.93 -0.51
C PHE A 211 -10.68 -4.66 -0.73
N GLY A 212 -10.65 -6.00 -0.75
CA GLY A 212 -11.81 -6.84 -1.15
C GLY A 212 -12.81 -7.09 -0.04
N TYR A 213 -12.30 -7.15 1.19
CA TYR A 213 -13.03 -7.42 2.41
C TYR A 213 -12.60 -6.47 3.50
N GLU A 214 -13.50 -6.15 4.43
CA GLU A 214 -13.20 -5.29 5.58
C GLU A 214 -12.10 -5.89 6.50
N SER A 215 -11.88 -7.20 6.47
CA SER A 215 -10.74 -7.83 7.14
C SER A 215 -9.39 -7.42 6.55
N ASP A 216 -9.35 -7.07 5.26
CA ASP A 216 -8.14 -6.86 4.45
C ASP A 216 -7.82 -5.36 4.33
N ARG A 217 -8.45 -4.58 5.19
CA ARG A 217 -8.46 -3.14 5.09
C ARG A 217 -7.11 -2.46 5.33
N ARG A 218 -7.04 -1.18 4.96
CA ARG A 218 -5.94 -0.28 5.31
C ARG A 218 -6.47 0.91 6.08
N GLU A 219 -5.98 1.07 7.30
CA GLU A 219 -6.42 2.12 8.21
C GLU A 219 -5.35 3.21 8.30
N LEU A 220 -5.75 4.46 8.06
CA LEU A 220 -4.86 5.61 8.20
C LEU A 220 -4.92 6.15 9.62
N ARG A 221 -3.75 6.37 10.20
CA ARG A 221 -3.57 7.00 11.51
C ARG A 221 -2.59 8.16 11.38
N PHE A 222 -2.76 9.17 12.22
CA PHE A 222 -1.84 10.30 12.31
C PHE A 222 -1.39 10.50 13.75
N PHE A 223 -0.08 10.68 13.96
CA PHE A 223 0.42 11.32 15.18
C PHE A 223 0.41 12.83 14.96
N LYS A 224 -0.62 13.49 15.50
CA LYS A 224 -0.93 14.88 15.25
C LYS A 224 0.04 15.83 15.93
N GLY A 225 0.45 16.87 15.20
CA GLY A 225 1.43 17.85 15.68
C GLY A 225 2.88 17.34 15.72
N PHE A 226 3.14 16.11 15.27
CA PHE A 226 4.50 15.62 15.08
C PHE A 226 5.14 16.36 13.91
N SER A 227 6.32 16.94 14.12
CA SER A 227 7.08 17.62 13.05
C SER A 227 8.25 16.76 12.62
N SER A 228 8.26 16.39 11.33
CA SER A 228 9.37 15.63 10.73
C SER A 228 10.61 16.50 10.46
N ARG A 229 10.49 17.83 10.54
CA ARG A 229 11.53 18.78 10.11
C ARG A 229 12.73 18.75 11.05
N GLY A 230 13.93 18.62 10.46
CA GLY A 230 15.18 18.56 11.21
C GLY A 230 15.39 17.26 11.99
N VAL A 231 14.49 16.28 11.78
CA VAL A 231 14.43 15.03 12.54
C VAL A 231 14.40 13.84 11.59
N LEU A 232 13.35 13.74 10.79
CA LEU A 232 13.16 12.68 9.78
C LEU A 232 13.34 13.19 8.35
N ALA A 233 13.16 14.49 8.15
CA ALA A 233 13.34 15.22 6.91
C ALA A 233 14.30 16.40 7.12
N SER A 234 15.20 16.62 6.16
CA SER A 234 16.15 17.75 6.19
C SER A 234 15.57 19.02 5.56
N ALA A 235 14.49 18.89 4.80
CA ALA A 235 13.92 19.96 3.98
C ALA A 235 12.53 20.39 4.47
N VAL A 236 11.70 20.96 3.58
CA VAL A 236 10.32 21.35 3.93
C VAL A 236 9.49 20.09 4.14
N SER A 237 8.92 19.94 5.33
CA SER A 237 8.03 18.83 5.68
C SER A 237 6.80 19.33 6.40
N VAL A 238 5.70 18.61 6.27
CA VAL A 238 4.45 18.93 6.97
C VAL A 238 4.42 18.39 8.39
N GLU A 239 3.55 19.00 9.20
CA GLU A 239 3.15 18.45 10.49
C GLU A 239 2.20 17.27 10.31
N ASP A 240 2.15 16.43 11.33
CA ASP A 240 1.49 15.12 11.40
C ASP A 240 2.33 14.00 10.75
N LEU A 241 2.49 12.90 11.48
CA LEU A 241 3.13 11.68 10.97
C LEU A 241 2.06 10.67 10.53
N PRO A 242 1.87 10.44 9.22
CA PRO A 242 0.99 9.41 8.70
C PRO A 242 1.56 8.02 8.95
N VAL A 243 0.70 7.14 9.42
CA VAL A 243 0.98 5.72 9.58
C VAL A 243 -0.20 4.93 9.04
N VAL A 244 0.07 3.95 8.17
CA VAL A 244 -0.96 3.07 7.62
C VAL A 244 -0.83 1.68 8.24
N VAL A 245 -1.95 1.17 8.77
CA VAL A 245 -2.06 -0.21 9.25
C VAL A 245 -2.70 -1.03 8.14
N ASN A 246 -1.94 -1.97 7.59
CA ASN A 246 -2.37 -2.80 6.47
C ASN A 246 -2.67 -4.22 6.96
N TYR A 247 -3.96 -4.53 7.11
CA TYR A 247 -4.40 -5.80 7.69
C TYR A 247 -4.16 -6.97 6.74
N GLU A 248 -4.35 -6.77 5.44
CA GLU A 248 -4.07 -7.77 4.40
C GLU A 248 -2.59 -8.20 4.38
N GLU A 249 -1.70 -7.23 4.59
CA GLU A 249 -0.26 -7.47 4.54
C GLU A 249 0.36 -7.74 5.91
N MET A 250 -0.41 -7.63 7.00
CA MET A 250 0.08 -7.64 8.38
C MET A 250 1.29 -6.71 8.56
N SER A 251 1.16 -5.48 8.08
CA SER A 251 2.22 -4.48 8.13
C SER A 251 1.73 -3.15 8.71
N ILE A 252 2.66 -2.40 9.30
CA ILE A 252 2.43 -1.03 9.77
C ILE A 252 3.49 -0.15 9.12
N THR A 253 3.07 0.86 8.38
CA THR A 253 3.98 1.63 7.52
C THR A 253 3.96 3.10 7.87
N LEU A 254 5.12 3.65 8.18
CA LEU A 254 5.33 5.07 8.40
C LEU A 254 5.60 5.77 7.08
N TRP A 255 4.98 6.91 6.86
CA TRP A 255 5.13 7.71 5.65
C TRP A 255 5.82 9.04 5.96
N ILE A 256 6.87 9.35 5.20
CA ILE A 256 7.68 10.56 5.38
C ILE A 256 7.85 11.24 4.03
N GLY A 257 7.38 12.47 3.91
CA GLY A 257 7.57 13.29 2.73
C GLY A 257 8.53 14.44 3.02
N GLN A 258 9.26 14.89 2.00
CA GLN A 258 9.94 16.17 2.03
C GLN A 258 9.98 16.80 0.65
N LEU A 259 9.98 18.14 0.64
CA LEU A 259 10.22 18.94 -0.55
C LEU A 259 11.64 19.51 -0.49
N ASN A 260 12.47 19.12 -1.46
CA ASN A 260 13.82 19.62 -1.63
C ASN A 260 13.76 20.94 -2.41
N ASP A 261 14.37 21.98 -1.85
CA ASP A 261 14.59 23.28 -2.48
C ASP A 261 15.89 23.26 -3.31
#